data_AF-L1LE50-F1
#
_entry.id   AF-L1LE50-F1
#
_cell.length_a   1.000
_cell.length_b   1.000
_cell.length_c   1.000
_cell.angle_alpha   90.00
_cell.angle_beta   90.00
_cell.angle_gamma   90.00
#
_symmetry.space_group_name_H-M   'P 1'
#
loop_
_entity.id
_entity.type
_entity.pdbx_description
1 polymer ?
#
loop_
_entity_poly.entity_id
_entity_poly.type
_entity_poly.pdbx_seq_one_letter_code
_entity_poly.pdbx_strand_id
1 'polypeptide(L)'
;MTGKGVTIDIGNTPVKHGVQKEHDNKYYYDDEHRERAEMTLVEHPSEAPGYKKLEHKPKGNNAKILRIDNVGGTRTEFNNDLDDCKIVIVYYWSGDGDYTDPLVVQLSGEQDKYYTDTGSKWTNADIKSDDLLKTLDEQNCLRMAHIIDISQNPSSSTTTYYCPACHKQEAISISSLDKDNYKRVSHSPDESKSFGEKYRLLDISYFRDIFSKIHHLRLFNYDE
;
A
#
# COMPACT_ATOMS: atom_id res chain seq x y z
N MET A 1 27.53 -25.71 -10.32
CA MET A 1 26.09 -26.01 -10.19
C MET A 1 25.39 -24.68 -10.04
N THR A 2 24.57 -24.28 -11.00
CA THR A 2 23.70 -23.11 -10.85
C THR A 2 22.70 -23.45 -9.75
N GLY A 3 22.71 -22.69 -8.65
CA GLY A 3 21.74 -22.88 -7.57
C GLY A 3 20.32 -22.74 -8.13
N LYS A 4 19.38 -23.50 -7.59
CA LYS A 4 17.95 -23.27 -7.88
C LYS A 4 17.62 -21.85 -7.49
N GLY A 5 16.97 -21.13 -8.38
CA GLY A 5 16.54 -19.77 -8.11
C GLY A 5 15.25 -19.47 -8.84
N VAL A 6 14.51 -18.50 -8.30
CA VAL A 6 13.17 -18.13 -8.75
C VAL A 6 13.17 -16.68 -9.20
N THR A 7 12.33 -16.40 -10.19
CA THR A 7 11.94 -15.05 -10.56
C THR A 7 10.74 -14.62 -9.72
N ILE A 8 10.87 -13.52 -8.99
CA ILE A 8 9.73 -12.94 -8.26
C ILE A 8 9.08 -11.87 -9.14
N ASP A 9 7.87 -12.13 -9.64
CA ASP A 9 7.03 -11.12 -10.27
C ASP A 9 6.16 -10.45 -9.17
N ILE A 10 6.44 -9.18 -8.86
CA ILE A 10 5.66 -8.37 -7.91
C ILE A 10 4.30 -7.94 -8.48
N GLY A 11 4.08 -8.13 -9.78
CA GLY A 11 2.77 -8.03 -10.40
C GLY A 11 1.93 -9.29 -10.23
N ASN A 12 2.42 -10.36 -9.59
CA ASN A 12 1.61 -11.51 -9.21
C ASN A 12 0.88 -11.28 -7.90
N THR A 13 -0.44 -11.13 -7.97
CA THR A 13 -1.30 -10.76 -6.85
C THR A 13 -2.42 -11.78 -6.67
N PRO A 14 -3.11 -11.82 -5.51
CA PRO A 14 -4.20 -12.78 -5.25
C PRO A 14 -5.31 -12.81 -6.30
N VAL A 15 -5.50 -11.73 -7.06
CA VAL A 15 -6.54 -11.59 -8.08
C VAL A 15 -6.03 -11.89 -9.50
N LYS A 16 -4.72 -12.03 -9.71
CA LYS A 16 -4.15 -12.25 -11.05
C LYS A 16 -4.38 -13.69 -11.52
N HIS A 17 -4.72 -13.81 -12.80
CA HIS A 17 -4.83 -15.11 -13.45
C HIS A 17 -3.51 -15.88 -13.40
N GLY A 18 -3.56 -17.16 -13.01
CA GLY A 18 -2.39 -18.04 -12.89
C GLY A 18 -1.81 -18.12 -11.47
N VAL A 19 -2.17 -17.19 -10.57
CA VAL A 19 -1.88 -17.32 -9.15
C VAL A 19 -2.87 -18.31 -8.53
N GLN A 20 -2.34 -19.28 -7.78
CA GLN A 20 -3.11 -20.35 -7.16
C GLN A 20 -3.21 -20.12 -5.66
N LYS A 21 -4.40 -20.30 -5.09
CA LYS A 21 -4.63 -20.24 -3.64
C LYS A 21 -4.34 -21.60 -3.01
N GLU A 22 -3.54 -21.63 -1.94
CA GLU A 22 -3.21 -22.87 -1.23
C GLU A 22 -4.13 -23.07 -0.01
N HIS A 23 -4.05 -22.17 0.97
CA HIS A 23 -4.93 -22.10 2.15
C HIS A 23 -4.91 -20.69 2.75
N ASP A 24 -5.98 -20.29 3.41
CA ASP A 24 -6.09 -19.02 4.13
C ASP A 24 -5.67 -17.80 3.27
N ASN A 25 -4.58 -17.15 3.68
CA ASN A 25 -3.96 -15.99 3.05
C ASN A 25 -2.71 -16.34 2.23
N LYS A 26 -2.50 -17.63 1.91
CA LYS A 26 -1.36 -18.13 1.17
C LYS A 26 -1.70 -18.49 -0.27
N TYR A 27 -0.80 -18.10 -1.16
CA TYR A 27 -0.91 -18.22 -2.60
C TYR A 27 0.44 -18.68 -3.17
N TYR A 28 0.47 -19.06 -4.44
CA TYR A 28 1.71 -19.35 -5.15
C TYR A 28 1.54 -19.20 -6.65
N TYR A 29 2.67 -19.13 -7.35
CA TYR A 29 2.78 -19.28 -8.78
C TYR A 29 4.10 -19.96 -9.13
N ASP A 30 4.20 -20.51 -10.33
CA ASP A 30 5.45 -21.01 -10.87
C ASP A 30 6.00 -20.00 -11.88
N ASP A 31 7.30 -19.74 -11.85
CA ASP A 31 7.94 -18.85 -12.82
C ASP A 31 8.13 -19.54 -14.19
N GLU A 32 8.74 -18.85 -15.15
CA GLU A 32 8.99 -19.39 -16.50
C GLU A 32 9.89 -20.64 -16.52
N HIS A 33 10.64 -20.89 -15.43
CA HIS A 33 11.48 -22.07 -15.24
C HIS A 33 10.79 -23.16 -14.41
N ARG A 34 9.51 -22.98 -14.07
CA ARG A 34 8.72 -23.87 -13.22
C ARG A 34 9.25 -23.96 -11.78
N GLU A 35 9.94 -22.93 -11.32
CA GLU A 35 10.31 -22.80 -9.92
C GLU A 35 9.22 -22.02 -9.17
N ARG A 36 8.81 -22.52 -8.00
CA ARG A 36 7.65 -22.01 -7.27
C ARG A 36 8.02 -20.80 -6.42
N ALA A 37 7.27 -19.71 -6.57
CA ALA A 37 7.21 -18.60 -5.64
C ALA A 37 5.98 -18.75 -4.72
N GLU A 38 6.20 -18.68 -3.42
CA GLU A 38 5.14 -18.65 -2.41
C GLU A 38 4.82 -17.21 -2.04
N MET A 39 3.54 -16.92 -1.83
CA MET A 39 3.06 -15.59 -1.49
C MET A 39 2.15 -15.64 -0.26
N THR A 40 2.33 -14.70 0.66
CA THR A 40 1.47 -14.52 1.85
C THR A 40 0.89 -13.12 1.88
N LEU A 41 -0.43 -13.01 1.94
CA LEU A 41 -1.14 -11.75 2.10
C LEU A 41 -1.33 -11.43 3.58
N VAL A 42 -0.91 -10.25 4.01
CA VAL A 42 -1.19 -9.75 5.35
C VAL A 42 -2.02 -8.47 5.22
N GLU A 43 -3.29 -8.55 5.63
CA GLU A 43 -4.16 -7.39 5.74
C GLU A 43 -3.93 -6.68 7.08
N HIS A 44 -3.90 -5.35 7.05
CA HIS A 44 -3.72 -4.50 8.24
C HIS A 44 -2.51 -4.89 9.12
N PRO A 45 -1.29 -4.92 8.55
CA PRO A 45 -0.09 -5.24 9.32
C PRO A 45 0.08 -4.21 10.47
N SER A 46 0.57 -4.68 11.62
CA SER A 46 0.68 -3.88 12.85
C SER A 46 1.54 -2.62 12.70
N GLU A 47 2.57 -2.72 11.87
CA GLU A 47 3.51 -1.65 11.55
C GLU A 47 2.95 -0.61 10.57
N ALA A 48 1.91 -0.99 9.82
CA ALA A 48 1.28 -0.14 8.80
C ALA A 48 -0.24 -0.36 8.75
N PRO A 49 -0.98 0.07 9.78
CA PRO A 49 -2.44 -0.03 9.78
C PRO A 49 -3.05 0.76 8.61
N GLY A 50 -4.10 0.21 8.00
CA GLY A 50 -4.71 0.76 6.78
C GLY A 50 -3.98 0.43 5.48
N TYR A 51 -2.98 -0.45 5.54
CA TYR A 51 -2.30 -1.03 4.39
C TYR A 51 -2.49 -2.54 4.35
N LYS A 52 -1.97 -3.16 3.29
CA LYS A 52 -1.77 -4.59 3.17
C LYS A 52 -0.39 -4.84 2.58
N LYS A 53 0.18 -6.01 2.87
CA LYS A 53 1.45 -6.43 2.26
C LYS A 53 1.36 -7.82 1.65
N LEU A 54 2.04 -8.00 0.52
CA LEU A 54 2.25 -9.29 -0.13
C LEU A 54 3.70 -9.69 0.03
N GLU A 55 3.95 -10.76 0.76
CA GLU A 55 5.29 -11.32 0.97
C GLU A 55 5.52 -12.43 -0.04
N HIS A 56 6.52 -12.29 -0.91
CA HIS A 56 6.94 -13.26 -1.90
C HIS A 56 8.26 -13.91 -1.48
N LYS A 57 8.34 -15.23 -1.59
CA LYS A 57 9.58 -15.97 -1.33
C LYS A 57 9.72 -17.21 -2.21
N PRO A 58 10.95 -17.66 -2.51
CA PRO A 58 11.17 -18.94 -3.15
C PRO A 58 10.64 -20.11 -2.30
N LYS A 59 10.13 -21.16 -2.95
CA LYS A 59 9.85 -22.41 -2.24
C LYS A 59 11.14 -23.14 -1.86
N GLY A 60 11.30 -23.39 -0.57
CA GLY A 60 12.41 -24.16 0.00
C GLY A 60 13.60 -23.30 0.44
N ASN A 61 14.34 -23.79 1.44
CA ASN A 61 15.28 -22.97 2.22
C ASN A 61 16.58 -22.56 1.50
N ASN A 62 16.88 -23.16 0.34
CA ASN A 62 18.13 -22.94 -0.39
C ASN A 62 17.93 -22.27 -1.76
N ALA A 63 16.69 -21.94 -2.13
CA ALA A 63 16.41 -21.28 -3.38
C ALA A 63 16.68 -19.77 -3.24
N LYS A 64 17.31 -19.18 -4.26
CA LYS A 64 17.62 -17.74 -4.31
C LYS A 64 16.61 -16.97 -5.15
N ILE A 65 16.45 -15.69 -4.87
CA ILE A 65 15.75 -14.77 -5.79
C ILE A 65 16.76 -14.32 -6.84
N LEU A 66 16.50 -14.62 -8.12
CA LEU A 66 17.44 -14.30 -9.21
C LEU A 66 17.17 -12.94 -9.85
N ARG A 67 15.90 -12.57 -9.92
CA ARG A 67 15.43 -11.29 -10.47
C ARG A 67 14.06 -10.95 -9.90
N ILE A 68 13.71 -9.69 -10.03
CA ILE A 68 12.38 -9.19 -9.74
C ILE A 68 11.78 -8.62 -11.03
N ASP A 69 10.57 -9.08 -11.37
CA ASP A 69 9.78 -8.61 -12.50
C ASP A 69 8.56 -7.84 -11.99
N ASN A 70 7.98 -7.00 -12.84
CA ASN A 70 6.70 -6.34 -12.58
C ASN A 70 5.84 -6.36 -13.86
N VAL A 71 4.61 -5.86 -13.79
CA VAL A 71 3.83 -5.48 -14.97
C VAL A 71 4.70 -4.61 -15.89
N GLY A 72 4.94 -5.11 -17.12
CA GLY A 72 5.80 -4.47 -18.12
C GLY A 72 7.22 -5.02 -18.25
N GLY A 73 7.64 -5.99 -17.43
CA GLY A 73 8.89 -6.73 -17.60
C GLY A 73 9.87 -6.64 -16.43
N THR A 74 11.11 -7.05 -16.68
CA THR A 74 12.18 -7.15 -15.67
C THR A 74 12.64 -5.81 -15.14
N ARG A 75 12.84 -5.75 -13.82
CA ARG A 75 13.31 -4.57 -13.09
C ARG A 75 14.75 -4.78 -12.64
N THR A 76 15.67 -4.01 -13.20
CA THR A 76 17.11 -4.13 -12.95
C THR A 76 17.56 -3.32 -11.74
N GLU A 77 16.71 -2.43 -11.23
CA GLU A 77 16.98 -1.53 -10.11
C GLU A 77 17.25 -2.28 -8.79
N PHE A 78 16.78 -3.52 -8.69
CA PHE A 78 16.96 -4.39 -7.51
C PHE A 78 18.23 -5.25 -7.56
N ASN A 79 18.88 -5.38 -8.73
CA ASN A 79 19.87 -6.43 -8.98
C ASN A 79 21.06 -6.44 -8.01
N ASN A 80 21.48 -5.26 -7.53
CA ASN A 80 22.61 -5.13 -6.61
C ASN A 80 22.29 -5.60 -5.18
N ASP A 81 21.02 -5.88 -4.92
CA ASP A 81 20.47 -6.05 -3.58
C ASP A 81 19.82 -7.42 -3.39
N LEU A 82 19.91 -8.32 -4.39
CA LEU A 82 19.31 -9.64 -4.37
C LEU A 82 20.16 -10.74 -3.73
N ASP A 83 21.48 -10.56 -3.61
CA ASP A 83 22.40 -11.61 -3.17
C ASP A 83 22.04 -12.19 -1.79
N ASP A 84 21.56 -11.33 -0.89
CA ASP A 84 21.13 -11.66 0.47
C ASP A 84 19.61 -11.59 0.67
N CYS A 85 18.86 -11.25 -0.38
CA CYS A 85 17.41 -11.12 -0.34
C CYS A 85 16.73 -12.49 -0.24
N LYS A 86 15.91 -12.66 0.79
CA LYS A 86 15.16 -13.90 1.07
C LYS A 86 13.67 -13.75 0.80
N ILE A 87 13.15 -12.54 1.01
CA ILE A 87 11.72 -12.22 0.89
C ILE A 87 11.59 -10.87 0.20
N VAL A 88 10.71 -10.78 -0.79
CA VAL A 88 10.28 -9.51 -1.39
C VAL A 88 8.91 -9.18 -0.83
N ILE A 89 8.76 -8.01 -0.20
CA ILE A 89 7.50 -7.59 0.40
C ILE A 89 7.00 -6.37 -0.36
N VAL A 90 5.77 -6.42 -0.85
CA VAL A 90 5.15 -5.31 -1.58
C VAL A 90 4.01 -4.76 -0.76
N TYR A 91 4.06 -3.46 -0.47
CA TYR A 91 3.03 -2.77 0.29
C TYR A 91 2.05 -2.09 -0.65
N TYR A 92 0.76 -2.29 -0.38
CA TYR A 92 -0.36 -1.68 -1.08
C TYR A 92 -1.25 -0.98 -0.07
N TRP A 93 -1.97 0.02 -0.54
CA TRP A 93 -3.07 0.57 0.23
C TRP A 93 -4.21 -0.46 0.37
N SER A 94 -4.89 -0.49 1.52
CA SER A 94 -5.92 -1.51 1.79
C SER A 94 -7.11 -1.46 0.86
N GLY A 95 -7.45 -0.30 0.28
CA GLY A 95 -8.53 -0.19 -0.70
C GLY A 95 -8.09 -0.37 -2.14
N ASP A 96 -6.80 -0.52 -2.44
CA ASP A 96 -6.34 -0.97 -3.76
C ASP A 96 -6.68 -2.45 -3.95
N GLY A 97 -7.96 -2.77 -4.18
CA GLY A 97 -8.48 -4.13 -4.24
C GLY A 97 -7.84 -5.01 -5.31
N ASP A 98 -7.44 -4.39 -6.42
CA ASP A 98 -6.85 -5.05 -7.58
C ASP A 98 -5.31 -5.08 -7.54
N TYR A 99 -4.70 -4.45 -6.53
CA TYR A 99 -3.25 -4.42 -6.32
C TYR A 99 -2.51 -3.76 -7.49
N THR A 100 -3.09 -2.70 -8.06
CA THR A 100 -2.56 -2.00 -9.23
C THR A 100 -1.47 -1.00 -8.87
N ASP A 101 -1.44 -0.55 -7.61
CA ASP A 101 -0.66 0.60 -7.19
C ASP A 101 0.28 0.24 -6.02
N PRO A 102 1.36 -0.51 -6.30
CA PRO A 102 2.36 -0.80 -5.28
C PRO A 102 3.02 0.51 -4.81
N LEU A 103 3.09 0.69 -3.49
CA LEU A 103 3.60 1.91 -2.86
C LEU A 103 5.08 1.78 -2.52
N VAL A 104 5.45 0.66 -1.90
CA VAL A 104 6.82 0.37 -1.42
C VAL A 104 7.13 -1.08 -1.68
N VAL A 105 8.36 -1.36 -2.14
CA VAL A 105 8.94 -2.71 -2.20
C VAL A 105 10.06 -2.80 -1.18
N GLN A 106 9.97 -3.77 -0.27
CA GLN A 106 11.00 -4.10 0.71
C GLN A 106 11.70 -5.40 0.29
N LEU A 107 13.01 -5.35 0.14
CA LEU A 107 13.87 -6.53 0.00
C LEU A 107 14.37 -6.90 1.38
N SER A 108 13.89 -8.01 1.92
CA SER A 108 14.26 -8.46 3.26
C SER A 108 15.31 -9.58 3.21
N GLY A 109 16.41 -9.36 3.94
CA GLY A 109 17.63 -10.17 3.89
C GLY A 109 18.43 -10.05 5.17
N GLU A 110 19.75 -9.83 5.07
CA GLU A 110 20.57 -9.43 6.23
C GLU A 110 20.28 -8.00 6.68
N GLN A 111 20.03 -7.12 5.71
CA GLN A 111 19.60 -5.74 5.91
C GLN A 111 18.40 -5.50 5.00
N ASP A 112 17.36 -4.90 5.58
CA ASP A 112 16.19 -4.52 4.81
C ASP A 112 16.50 -3.30 3.94
N LYS A 113 16.10 -3.36 2.67
CA LYS A 113 16.20 -2.27 1.72
C LYS A 113 14.81 -1.95 1.20
N TYR A 114 14.50 -0.67 1.06
CA TYR A 114 13.18 -0.22 0.66
C TYR A 114 13.27 0.62 -0.60
N TYR A 115 12.31 0.39 -1.50
CA TYR A 115 12.22 1.08 -2.78
C TYR A 115 10.86 1.72 -2.91
N THR A 116 10.84 2.94 -3.45
CA THR A 116 9.62 3.64 -3.85
C THR A 116 9.64 3.89 -5.34
N ASP A 117 8.46 3.84 -5.96
CA ASP A 117 8.28 4.17 -7.36
C ASP A 117 8.24 5.70 -7.55
N THR A 118 9.07 6.23 -8.44
CA THR A 118 9.06 7.64 -8.84
C THR A 118 8.29 7.87 -10.14
N GLY A 119 7.45 6.93 -10.56
CA GLY A 119 6.64 6.94 -11.79
C GLY A 119 7.38 6.47 -13.05
N SER A 120 8.70 6.24 -12.96
CA SER A 120 9.51 5.76 -14.08
C SER A 120 10.45 4.62 -13.69
N LYS A 121 10.80 4.51 -12.41
CA LYS A 121 11.73 3.52 -11.88
C LYS A 121 11.54 3.38 -10.37
N TRP A 122 12.00 2.26 -9.86
CA TRP A 122 12.15 2.05 -8.42
C TRP A 122 13.46 2.68 -7.94
N THR A 123 13.39 3.42 -6.83
CA THR A 123 14.56 4.05 -6.21
C THR A 123 14.67 3.62 -4.77
N ASN A 124 15.89 3.27 -4.34
CA ASN A 124 16.13 3.02 -2.93
C ASN A 124 15.83 4.29 -2.14
N ALA A 125 14.96 4.17 -1.14
CA ALA A 125 14.40 5.29 -0.40
C ALA A 125 15.05 5.47 0.99
N ASP A 126 16.09 4.69 1.33
CA ASP A 126 16.80 4.74 2.62
C ASP A 126 15.86 4.78 3.84
N ILE A 127 14.74 4.07 3.75
CA ILE A 127 13.69 4.08 4.78
C ILE A 127 14.18 3.34 6.01
N LYS A 128 14.05 3.97 7.18
CA LYS A 128 14.17 3.29 8.47
C LYS A 128 12.84 2.65 8.82
N SER A 129 12.85 1.50 9.50
CA SER A 129 11.61 0.77 9.84
C SER A 129 10.56 1.64 10.53
N ASP A 130 10.98 2.57 11.40
CA ASP A 130 10.06 3.47 12.12
C ASP A 130 9.42 4.54 11.21
N ASP A 131 10.02 4.80 10.04
CA ASP A 131 9.54 5.76 9.04
C ASP A 131 8.66 5.09 7.97
N LEU A 132 8.50 3.76 7.99
CA LEU A 132 7.76 3.02 6.94
C LEU A 132 6.33 3.53 6.75
N LEU A 133 5.57 3.68 7.85
CA LEU A 133 4.19 4.16 7.78
C LEU A 133 4.12 5.56 7.15
N LYS A 134 5.04 6.45 7.55
CA LYS A 134 5.14 7.81 6.99
C LYS A 134 5.43 7.78 5.49
N THR A 135 6.35 6.92 5.04
CA THR A 135 6.64 6.80 3.61
C THR A 135 5.46 6.21 2.84
N LEU A 136 4.77 5.20 3.37
CA LEU A 136 3.55 4.66 2.76
C LEU A 136 2.47 5.75 2.63
N ASP A 137 2.32 6.55 3.66
CA ASP A 137 1.39 7.69 3.74
C ASP A 137 1.70 8.76 2.68
N GLU A 138 2.99 9.11 2.51
CA GLU A 138 3.47 10.03 1.47
C GLU A 138 3.26 9.46 0.06
N GLN A 139 3.64 8.20 -0.17
CA GLN A 139 3.48 7.52 -1.46
C GLN A 139 2.02 7.37 -1.88
N ASN A 140 1.14 7.10 -0.93
CA ASN A 140 -0.29 7.02 -1.18
C ASN A 140 -0.85 8.40 -1.59
N CYS A 141 -0.41 9.48 -0.94
CA CYS A 141 -0.83 10.83 -1.32
C CYS A 141 -0.40 11.22 -2.73
N LEU A 142 0.77 10.77 -3.19
CA LEU A 142 1.21 10.99 -4.58
C LEU A 142 0.29 10.33 -5.61
N ARG A 143 -0.50 9.34 -5.18
CA ARG A 143 -1.51 8.61 -5.96
C ARG A 143 -2.94 9.07 -5.62
N MET A 144 -3.09 10.33 -5.21
CA MET A 144 -4.37 10.98 -4.90
C MET A 144 -5.18 10.36 -3.76
N ALA A 145 -4.51 9.58 -2.90
CA ALA A 145 -5.14 8.90 -1.78
C ALA A 145 -4.69 9.55 -0.46
N HIS A 146 -5.58 10.34 0.15
CA HIS A 146 -5.24 11.23 1.26
C HIS A 146 -5.64 10.69 2.65
N ILE A 147 -4.81 11.03 3.63
CA ILE A 147 -5.08 10.77 5.05
C ILE A 147 -5.96 11.88 5.62
N ILE A 148 -7.00 11.48 6.33
CA ILE A 148 -7.92 12.36 7.04
C ILE A 148 -7.57 12.33 8.52
N ASP A 149 -7.19 13.48 9.05
CA ASP A 149 -7.21 13.72 10.48
C ASP A 149 -8.64 13.99 10.96
N ILE A 150 -9.22 13.04 11.69
CA ILE A 150 -10.61 13.09 12.17
C ILE A 150 -10.75 13.85 13.49
N SER A 151 -9.62 14.21 14.10
CA SER A 151 -9.61 15.11 15.26
C SER A 151 -9.94 16.55 14.85
N GLN A 152 -9.83 16.86 13.54
CA GLN A 152 -10.20 18.16 13.00
C GLN A 152 -11.72 18.35 13.06
N ASN A 153 -12.16 19.28 13.90
CA ASN A 153 -13.57 19.61 14.10
C ASN A 153 -13.80 21.09 13.80
N PRO A 154 -14.68 21.44 12.84
CA PRO A 154 -14.96 22.82 12.54
C PRO A 154 -15.75 23.42 13.71
N SER A 155 -15.17 24.45 14.34
CA SER A 155 -15.84 25.33 15.30
C SER A 155 -16.64 26.45 14.61
N SER A 156 -16.55 26.56 13.28
CA SER A 156 -17.16 27.59 12.42
C SER A 156 -17.58 26.98 11.07
N SER A 157 -18.40 27.71 10.30
CA SER A 157 -19.16 27.26 9.12
C SER A 157 -18.36 26.65 7.96
N THR A 158 -17.03 26.74 7.95
CA THR A 158 -16.14 25.98 7.06
C THR A 158 -14.71 26.07 7.58
N THR A 159 -14.04 24.93 7.73
CA THR A 159 -12.60 24.89 8.06
C THR A 159 -11.94 23.88 7.13
N THR A 160 -10.89 24.30 6.44
CA THR A 160 -10.05 23.43 5.63
C THR A 160 -8.77 23.11 6.41
N TYR A 161 -8.17 21.96 6.13
CA TYR A 161 -6.83 21.62 6.61
C TYR A 161 -6.08 20.84 5.53
N TYR A 162 -4.76 20.75 5.65
CA TYR A 162 -3.96 20.00 4.69
C TYR A 162 -3.78 18.56 5.13
N CYS A 163 -3.71 17.65 4.15
CA CYS A 163 -3.35 16.27 4.40
C CYS A 163 -2.03 16.19 5.21
N PRO A 164 -1.99 15.46 6.35
CA PRO A 164 -0.81 15.41 7.21
C PRO A 164 0.38 14.68 6.56
N ALA A 165 0.17 13.90 5.49
CA ALA A 165 1.25 13.24 4.78
C ALA A 165 1.98 14.16 3.80
N CYS A 166 1.25 14.86 2.94
CA CYS A 166 1.86 15.64 1.86
C CYS A 166 1.95 17.14 2.15
N HIS A 167 1.23 17.66 3.15
CA HIS A 167 1.20 19.05 3.63
C HIS A 167 0.99 20.16 2.57
N LYS A 168 0.82 19.84 1.29
CA LYS A 168 1.04 20.81 0.21
C LYS A 168 0.11 20.67 -1.00
N GLN A 169 -0.62 19.57 -1.14
CA GLN A 169 -1.31 19.30 -2.40
C GLN A 169 -2.82 19.48 -2.31
N GLU A 170 -3.49 18.92 -1.30
CA GLU A 170 -4.95 19.03 -1.20
C GLU A 170 -5.44 19.56 0.14
N ALA A 171 -6.32 20.56 0.05
CA ALA A 171 -7.12 21.01 1.16
C ALA A 171 -8.25 20.00 1.36
N ILE A 172 -8.41 19.56 2.59
CA ILE A 172 -9.53 18.74 3.02
C ILE A 172 -10.52 19.70 3.65
N SER A 173 -11.65 19.89 2.97
CA SER A 173 -12.81 20.62 3.48
C SER A 173 -13.48 19.84 4.58
N ILE A 174 -13.80 20.52 5.67
CA ILE A 174 -14.61 19.96 6.75
C ILE A 174 -15.93 20.70 6.79
N SER A 175 -17.01 19.93 6.77
CA SER A 175 -18.36 20.41 7.02
C SER A 175 -18.95 19.68 8.22
N SER A 176 -19.79 20.37 8.97
CA SER A 176 -20.54 19.75 10.05
C SER A 176 -22.03 20.02 9.93
N LEU A 177 -22.82 19.01 10.26
CA LEU A 177 -24.26 19.09 10.31
C LEU A 177 -24.73 18.56 11.66
N ASP A 178 -25.38 19.42 12.44
CA ASP A 178 -26.09 19.00 13.64
C ASP A 178 -27.36 18.23 13.23
N LYS A 179 -27.53 17.02 13.77
CA LYS A 179 -28.69 16.15 13.54
C LYS A 179 -29.18 15.62 14.87
N ASP A 180 -30.39 15.98 15.27
CA ASP A 180 -31.08 15.52 16.48
C ASP A 180 -30.13 15.46 17.71
N ASN A 181 -29.58 14.28 18.00
CA ASN A 181 -28.70 13.98 19.13
C ASN A 181 -27.22 13.74 18.78
N TYR A 182 -26.77 14.03 17.56
CA TYR A 182 -25.38 13.87 17.12
C TYR A 182 -24.92 14.97 16.16
N LYS A 183 -23.61 15.23 16.13
CA LYS A 183 -22.97 16.09 15.14
C LYS A 183 -22.30 15.21 14.07
N ARG A 184 -22.76 15.29 12.82
CA ARG A 184 -22.08 14.64 11.69
C ARG A 184 -20.96 15.55 11.21
N VAL A 185 -19.73 15.06 11.20
CA VAL A 185 -18.58 15.74 10.59
C VAL A 185 -18.22 15.01 9.31
N SER A 186 -18.11 15.76 8.21
CA SER A 186 -17.77 15.26 6.90
C SER A 186 -16.48 15.92 6.45
N HIS A 187 -15.50 15.10 6.13
CA HIS A 187 -14.25 15.51 5.51
C HIS A 187 -14.38 15.18 4.02
N SER A 188 -13.95 16.08 3.15
CA SER A 188 -13.91 15.86 1.71
C SER A 188 -12.72 16.58 1.12
N PRO A 189 -12.06 16.06 0.08
CA PRO A 189 -11.19 16.89 -0.74
C PRO A 189 -11.93 18.16 -1.17
N ASP A 190 -11.24 19.29 -1.22
CA ASP A 190 -11.82 20.56 -1.66
C ASP A 190 -12.15 20.50 -3.16
N GLU A 191 -13.43 20.33 -3.47
CA GLU A 191 -13.96 20.21 -4.83
C GLU A 191 -13.80 21.48 -5.68
N SER A 192 -13.38 22.61 -5.07
CA SER A 192 -13.12 23.84 -5.82
C SER A 192 -11.98 23.70 -6.84
N LYS A 193 -11.16 22.65 -6.71
CA LYS A 193 -10.27 22.20 -7.77
C LYS A 193 -10.95 21.08 -8.55
N SER A 194 -11.44 21.41 -9.75
CA SER A 194 -11.99 20.45 -10.69
C SER A 194 -10.95 19.39 -11.07
N PHE A 195 -10.99 18.25 -10.39
CA PHE A 195 -10.40 17.02 -10.88
C PHE A 195 -11.52 16.11 -11.36
N GLY A 196 -11.31 15.49 -12.52
CA GLY A 196 -12.23 14.50 -13.06
C GLY A 196 -12.42 13.35 -12.07
N GLU A 197 -13.70 13.03 -11.86
CA GLU A 197 -14.24 11.75 -11.40
C GLU A 197 -13.94 11.31 -9.94
N LYS A 198 -14.60 10.23 -9.52
CA LYS A 198 -15.48 10.14 -8.34
C LYS A 198 -14.78 9.65 -7.05
N TYR A 199 -15.07 10.31 -5.93
CA TYR A 199 -14.59 9.88 -4.60
C TYR A 199 -15.46 8.78 -3.96
N ARG A 200 -14.82 7.74 -3.39
CA ARG A 200 -15.46 6.73 -2.52
C ARG A 200 -14.95 6.86 -1.09
N LEU A 201 -15.89 7.09 -0.16
CA LEU A 201 -15.69 6.83 1.27
C LEU A 201 -15.70 5.32 1.48
N LEU A 202 -14.65 4.75 2.08
CA LEU A 202 -14.76 3.40 2.62
C LEU A 202 -15.68 3.44 3.85
N ASP A 203 -16.71 2.60 3.78
CA ASP A 203 -17.73 2.45 4.80
C ASP A 203 -17.13 1.99 6.13
N ILE A 204 -17.49 2.69 7.20
CA ILE A 204 -16.93 2.59 8.56
C ILE A 204 -17.59 1.41 9.32
N SER A 205 -18.33 0.54 8.61
CA SER A 205 -19.15 -0.52 9.21
C SER A 205 -18.35 -1.63 9.91
N TYR A 206 -17.01 -1.67 9.77
CA TYR A 206 -16.13 -2.61 10.48
C TYR A 206 -15.65 -2.15 11.87
N PHE A 207 -16.08 -0.98 12.37
CA PHE A 207 -15.46 -0.32 13.53
C PHE A 207 -16.30 -0.32 14.82
N ARG A 208 -17.27 -1.22 14.99
CA ARG A 208 -18.10 -1.24 16.21
C ARG A 208 -17.36 -1.62 17.50
N ASP A 209 -16.18 -2.25 17.44
CA ASP A 209 -15.47 -2.73 18.63
C ASP A 209 -14.17 -1.98 19.01
N ILE A 210 -13.76 -0.92 18.29
CA ILE A 210 -12.45 -0.24 18.53
C ILE A 210 -12.60 1.28 18.70
N PHE A 211 -13.62 1.75 19.45
CA PHE A 211 -13.83 3.19 19.63
C PHE A 211 -12.87 3.88 20.61
N SER A 212 -11.95 3.17 21.28
CA SER A 212 -11.02 3.80 22.23
C SER A 212 -9.63 4.14 21.67
N LYS A 213 -9.33 3.85 20.38
CA LYS A 213 -7.95 3.96 19.86
C LYS A 213 -7.78 4.54 18.45
N ILE A 214 -8.81 5.03 17.78
CA ILE A 214 -8.70 5.47 16.38
C ILE A 214 -8.65 7.00 16.28
N HIS A 215 -7.56 7.53 15.72
CA HIS A 215 -7.34 8.97 15.51
C HIS A 215 -7.34 9.39 14.02
N HIS A 216 -7.50 8.47 13.04
CA HIS A 216 -7.42 8.80 11.59
C HIS A 216 -8.41 8.00 10.73
N LEU A 217 -9.05 8.64 9.74
CA LEU A 217 -9.85 8.05 8.64
C LEU A 217 -9.14 8.31 7.28
N ARG A 218 -9.55 7.70 6.16
CA ARG A 218 -8.95 7.95 4.82
C ARG A 218 -10.03 7.97 3.71
N LEU A 219 -9.83 8.81 2.68
CA LEU A 219 -10.76 9.10 1.56
C LEU A 219 -10.05 8.92 0.20
N PHE A 220 -10.75 8.46 -0.84
CA PHE A 220 -10.15 8.05 -2.12
C PHE A 220 -10.94 8.49 -3.35
N ASN A 221 -10.24 8.62 -4.48
CA ASN A 221 -10.77 8.78 -5.84
C ASN A 221 -10.58 7.47 -6.63
N TYR A 222 -11.53 7.10 -7.51
CA TYR A 222 -11.43 5.95 -8.42
C TYR A 222 -11.86 6.35 -9.84
N ASP A 223 -11.09 5.90 -10.83
CA ASP A 223 -11.50 5.86 -12.24
C ASP A 223 -12.14 4.48 -12.54
N GLU A 224 -13.32 4.48 -13.18
CA GLU A 224 -14.04 3.27 -13.66
C GLU A 224 -13.61 2.89 -15.08
#